data_AF-F5YK60-F1
#
_entry.id   AF-F5YK60-F1
#
_cell.length_a   1.000
_cell.length_b   1.000
_cell.length_c   1.000
_cell.angle_alpha   90.00
_cell.angle_beta   90.00
_cell.angle_gamma   90.00
#
_symmetry.space_group_name_H-M   'P 1'
#
loop_
_entity.id
_entity.type
_entity.pdbx_description
1 polymer ?
#
loop_
_entity_poly.entity_id
_entity_poly.type
_entity_poly.pdbx_seq_one_letter_code
_entity_poly.pdbx_strand_id
1 'polypeptide(L)'
;MKDQDNKPTPQVLWAGRLAEKPEAEAFAFQASISVDQRLAQDDILGSRAHAAMLGKQGIIPPETATALDTELARIADELEAGKLAIDPGAEDIHSFIEGILTERLGDAGRMVHAGRSRNDQVALDFRLYLKRAVPELGAELTETIRALLDQAEQHTESIMPGYTHLQRAQPVTLGYQLSAWCAGLARDRSRFADALRRLDECPLGAGALAGSSLPLDREATAKALGFARPTLNAMDSVADRDFALELASACSITMIHLSRFCEDVVLWASEEFKFIDLAESWSTGSSIMPQKKNPDFAELIRGKSGRTTGNLVSLLTLLKGLPYAYDKDLQEDKEALFDSIDTVRSCLRMFRGMMASARFNKSRMEAACIGGFMEATDAAEYLVRKGLPFRKAHEVAALVVRDCVAAGLTRIADRSLAELKTRSELFEADIYQTITPAACVAARKLPGGPAPEEVRRQIRVLRGEIAG
;
A
#
# COMPACT_ATOMS: atom_id res chain seq x y z
N MET A 1 -3.02 2.18 58.88
CA MET A 1 -3.03 1.51 57.56
C MET A 1 -1.76 1.95 56.86
N LYS A 2 -0.75 1.08 56.89
CA LYS A 2 0.53 1.20 56.20
C LYS A 2 0.44 0.40 54.89
N ASP A 3 1.23 0.84 53.90
CA ASP A 3 1.71 0.07 52.75
C ASP A 3 0.70 -0.25 51.63
N GLN A 4 0.28 0.78 50.90
CA GLN A 4 -0.08 0.66 49.47
C GLN A 4 0.24 1.99 48.77
N ASP A 5 1.50 2.22 48.40
CA ASP A 5 1.90 3.12 47.28
C ASP A 5 3.43 3.16 47.11
N ASN A 6 4.07 1.98 47.09
CA ASN A 6 5.48 1.88 46.70
C ASN A 6 5.58 1.28 45.29
N LYS A 7 4.80 1.81 44.35
CA LYS A 7 5.15 1.66 42.92
C LYS A 7 6.20 2.71 42.61
N PRO A 8 7.37 2.35 42.07
CA PRO A 8 8.35 3.33 41.65
C PRO A 8 7.68 4.32 40.70
N THR A 9 7.77 5.62 41.03
CA THR A 9 7.23 6.68 40.20
C THR A 9 7.93 6.63 38.83
N PRO A 10 7.21 6.74 37.69
CA PRO A 10 7.82 6.69 36.37
C PRO A 10 9.01 7.65 36.29
N GLN A 11 10.18 7.11 35.96
CA GLN A 11 11.43 7.84 35.99
C GLN A 11 11.54 8.67 34.70
N VAL A 12 11.25 9.97 34.79
CA VAL A 12 11.34 10.91 33.67
C VAL A 12 12.81 11.27 33.45
N LEU A 13 13.42 10.78 32.37
CA LEU A 13 14.87 10.86 32.15
C LEU A 13 15.42 12.30 32.02
N TRP A 14 14.58 13.26 31.59
CA TRP A 14 14.95 14.67 31.45
C TRP A 14 14.64 15.53 32.69
N ALA A 15 13.93 15.00 33.69
CA ALA A 15 13.49 15.77 34.85
C ALA A 15 14.63 16.20 35.80
N GLY A 16 15.86 15.67 35.63
CA GLY A 16 16.99 15.97 36.51
C GLY A 16 17.40 17.45 36.59
N ARG A 17 16.98 18.29 35.64
CA ARG A 17 17.22 19.74 35.65
C ARG A 17 16.07 20.56 36.25
N LEU A 18 14.88 19.99 36.39
CA LEU A 18 13.67 20.73 36.76
C LEU A 18 13.38 20.60 38.24
N ALA A 19 13.03 21.72 38.87
CA ALA A 19 12.70 21.78 40.29
C ALA A 19 11.30 21.22 40.60
N GLU A 20 10.41 21.22 39.60
CA GLU A 20 9.01 20.82 39.73
C GLU A 20 8.72 19.62 38.83
N LYS A 21 7.81 18.75 39.28
CA LYS A 21 7.32 17.63 38.47
C LYS A 21 6.28 18.15 37.48
N PRO A 22 6.21 17.58 36.25
CA PRO A 22 5.13 17.92 35.33
C PRO A 22 3.77 17.54 35.95
N GLU A 23 2.76 18.36 35.68
CA GLU A 23 1.36 18.02 35.97
C GLU A 23 0.95 16.76 35.19
N ALA A 24 -0.01 16.00 35.72
CA ALA A 24 -0.43 14.73 35.13
C ALA A 24 -0.95 14.87 33.69
N GLU A 25 -1.69 15.94 33.40
CA GLU A 25 -2.20 16.22 32.06
C GLU A 25 -1.06 16.57 31.08
N ALA A 26 -0.07 17.35 31.52
CA ALA A 26 1.10 17.69 30.71
C ALA A 26 1.97 16.46 30.41
N PHE A 27 2.08 15.52 31.35
CA PHE A 27 2.76 14.25 31.13
C PHE A 27 2.00 13.37 30.13
N ALA A 28 0.69 13.21 30.31
CA ALA A 28 -0.15 12.42 29.41
C ALA A 28 -0.15 12.97 27.97
N PHE A 29 -0.04 14.30 27.79
CA PHE A 29 0.05 14.94 26.48
C PHE A 29 1.40 14.69 25.78
N GLN A 30 2.49 14.50 26.53
CA GLN A 30 3.84 14.30 25.97
C GLN A 30 4.23 12.83 25.81
N ALA A 31 3.53 11.94 26.50
CA ALA A 31 3.81 10.51 26.48
C ALA A 31 3.43 9.90 25.13
N SER A 32 4.33 9.08 24.57
CA SER A 32 4.13 8.38 23.31
C SER A 32 4.01 6.86 23.46
N ILE A 33 4.03 6.33 24.70
CA ILE A 33 4.01 4.88 24.96
C ILE A 33 2.83 4.15 24.31
N SER A 34 1.66 4.79 24.19
CA SER A 34 0.47 4.21 23.55
C SER A 34 0.71 3.89 22.06
N VAL A 35 1.64 4.61 21.42
CA VAL A 35 1.99 4.53 20.00
C VAL A 35 3.31 3.78 19.81
N ASP A 36 4.37 4.24 20.48
CA ASP A 36 5.74 3.79 20.24
C ASP A 36 6.09 2.47 20.93
N GLN A 37 5.22 1.92 21.78
CA GLN A 37 5.33 0.53 22.25
C GLN A 37 5.47 -0.48 21.09
N ARG A 38 4.99 -0.13 19.89
CA ARG A 38 5.17 -0.92 18.66
C ARG A 38 6.64 -1.09 18.25
N LEU A 39 7.52 -0.19 18.70
CA LEU A 39 8.95 -0.17 18.41
C LEU A 39 9.78 -0.95 19.45
N ALA A 40 9.17 -1.61 20.44
CA ALA A 40 9.90 -2.26 21.53
C ALA A 40 11.00 -3.23 21.05
N GLN A 41 10.70 -4.07 20.07
CA GLN A 41 11.67 -5.02 19.52
C GLN A 41 12.76 -4.33 18.70
N ASP A 42 12.43 -3.20 18.07
CA ASP A 42 13.35 -2.39 17.28
C ASP A 42 14.34 -1.65 18.21
N ASP A 43 13.85 -1.04 19.31
CA ASP A 43 14.66 -0.43 20.36
C ASP A 43 15.62 -1.44 21.00
N ILE A 44 15.14 -2.64 21.32
CA ILE A 44 15.97 -3.70 21.91
C ILE A 44 17.07 -4.11 20.93
N LEU A 45 16.72 -4.35 19.67
CA LEU A 45 17.69 -4.71 18.62
C LEU A 45 18.76 -3.61 18.45
N GLY A 46 18.34 -2.35 18.37
CA GLY A 46 19.24 -1.19 18.30
C GLY A 46 20.15 -1.08 19.51
N SER A 47 19.58 -1.24 20.71
CA SER A 47 20.30 -1.18 21.99
C SER A 47 21.32 -2.31 22.14
N ARG A 48 21.03 -3.52 21.65
CA ARG A 48 21.98 -4.65 21.64
C ARG A 48 23.19 -4.37 20.74
N ALA A 49 22.94 -3.90 19.52
CA ALA A 49 24.01 -3.53 18.59
C ALA A 49 24.88 -2.38 19.13
N HIS A 50 24.24 -1.39 19.76
CA HIS A 50 24.94 -0.28 20.40
C HIS A 50 25.80 -0.74 21.57
N ALA A 51 25.26 -1.53 22.50
CA ALA A 51 26.01 -2.06 23.65
C ALA A 51 27.23 -2.91 23.22
N ALA A 52 27.06 -3.75 22.20
CA ALA A 52 28.16 -4.53 21.63
C ALA A 52 29.26 -3.63 21.04
N MET A 53 28.89 -2.57 20.34
CA MET A 53 29.83 -1.58 19.80
C MET A 53 30.56 -0.82 20.92
N LEU A 54 29.85 -0.38 21.96
CA LEU A 54 30.45 0.29 23.12
C LEU A 54 31.52 -0.58 23.79
N GLY A 55 31.23 -1.88 23.99
CA GLY A 55 32.18 -2.83 24.55
C GLY A 55 33.40 -3.03 23.65
N LYS A 56 33.20 -3.16 22.33
CA LYS A 56 34.28 -3.30 21.34
C LYS A 56 35.19 -2.07 21.28
N GLN A 57 34.64 -0.88 21.46
CA GLN A 57 35.39 0.39 21.50
C GLN A 57 36.01 0.68 22.88
N GLY A 58 35.79 -0.20 23.88
CA GLY A 58 36.29 -0.01 25.24
C GLY A 58 35.66 1.16 25.99
N ILE A 59 34.49 1.64 25.53
CA ILE A 59 33.73 2.73 26.18
C ILE A 59 33.06 2.23 27.46
N ILE A 60 32.61 0.97 27.44
CA ILE A 60 32.10 0.25 28.60
C ILE A 60 32.90 -1.05 28.80
N PRO A 61 32.96 -1.60 30.03
CA PRO A 61 33.61 -2.87 30.26
C PRO A 61 33.00 -4.01 29.40
N PRO A 62 33.80 -4.95 28.87
CA PRO A 62 33.28 -6.06 28.06
C PRO A 62 32.23 -6.93 28.77
N GLU A 63 32.39 -7.12 30.08
CA GLU A 63 31.43 -7.82 30.93
C GLU A 63 30.09 -7.06 31.02
N THR A 64 30.13 -5.72 31.04
CA THR A 64 28.94 -4.87 31.02
C THR A 64 28.22 -4.98 29.69
N ALA A 65 28.97 -4.95 28.57
CA ALA A 65 28.38 -5.14 27.24
C ALA A 65 27.69 -6.50 27.11
N THR A 66 28.29 -7.56 27.65
CA THR A 66 27.72 -8.92 27.65
C THR A 66 26.47 -9.01 28.53
N ALA A 67 26.48 -8.39 29.71
CA ALA A 67 25.34 -8.34 30.61
C ALA A 67 24.15 -7.58 29.99
N LEU A 68 24.43 -6.44 29.34
CA LEU A 68 23.42 -5.67 28.60
C LEU A 68 22.81 -6.49 27.46
N ASP A 69 23.62 -7.15 26.63
CA ASP A 69 23.12 -7.97 25.52
C ASP A 69 22.21 -9.12 26.01
N THR A 70 22.65 -9.80 27.07
CA THR A 70 21.91 -10.91 27.67
C THR A 70 20.57 -10.45 28.24
N GLU A 71 20.56 -9.35 28.99
CA GLU A 71 19.33 -8.85 29.61
C GLU A 71 18.38 -8.25 28.58
N LEU A 72 18.89 -7.54 27.56
CA LEU A 72 18.08 -7.06 26.44
C LEU A 72 17.41 -8.22 25.68
N ALA A 73 18.14 -9.31 25.40
CA ALA A 73 17.56 -10.50 24.79
C ALA A 73 16.44 -11.11 25.67
N ARG A 74 16.66 -11.18 26.98
CA ARG A 74 15.66 -11.64 27.93
C ARG A 74 14.42 -10.74 27.98
N ILE A 75 14.59 -9.41 27.94
CA ILE A 75 13.48 -8.46 27.87
C ILE A 75 12.66 -8.69 26.59
N ALA A 76 13.31 -8.89 25.44
CA ALA A 76 12.61 -9.19 24.19
C ALA A 76 11.75 -10.46 24.30
N ASP A 77 12.33 -11.55 24.82
CA ASP A 77 11.62 -12.82 25.02
C ASP A 77 10.45 -12.70 26.00
N GLU A 78 10.62 -11.93 27.08
CA GLU A 78 9.57 -11.70 28.07
C GLU A 78 8.42 -10.85 27.53
N LEU A 79 8.71 -9.84 26.70
CA LEU A 79 7.69 -9.04 25.99
C LEU A 79 6.91 -9.89 24.98
N GLU A 80 7.61 -10.67 24.16
CA GLU A 80 6.97 -11.54 23.16
C GLU A 80 6.10 -12.62 23.81
N ALA A 81 6.57 -13.19 24.94
CA ALA A 81 5.81 -14.17 25.71
C ALA A 81 4.69 -13.55 26.58
N GLY A 82 4.53 -12.22 26.60
CA GLY A 82 3.57 -11.52 27.45
C GLY A 82 3.83 -11.64 28.96
N LYS A 83 5.05 -12.02 29.36
CA LYS A 83 5.48 -12.12 30.76
C LYS A 83 5.88 -10.76 31.34
N LEU A 84 6.37 -9.87 30.48
CA LEU A 84 6.61 -8.47 30.79
C LEU A 84 5.53 -7.64 30.08
N ALA A 85 4.74 -6.91 30.86
CA ALA A 85 3.75 -5.99 30.32
C ALA A 85 4.36 -4.59 30.22
N ILE A 86 4.15 -3.91 29.09
CA ILE A 86 4.55 -2.51 28.92
C ILE A 86 3.69 -1.65 29.85
N ASP A 87 4.34 -0.85 30.68
CA ASP A 87 3.66 0.06 31.61
C ASP A 87 3.02 1.22 30.83
N PRO A 88 1.68 1.36 30.81
CA PRO A 88 1.03 2.49 30.15
C PRO A 88 1.34 3.85 30.81
N GLY A 89 1.92 3.84 32.02
CA GLY A 89 2.41 5.03 32.70
C GLY A 89 3.83 5.45 32.32
N ALA A 90 4.53 4.69 31.46
CA ALA A 90 5.83 5.09 30.95
C ALA A 90 5.70 6.28 29.96
N GLU A 91 6.73 7.12 29.87
CA GLU A 91 6.74 8.24 28.92
C GLU A 91 6.78 7.73 27.48
N ASP A 92 7.74 6.84 27.19
CA ASP A 92 7.98 6.24 25.88
C ASP A 92 8.60 4.85 26.05
N ILE A 93 8.63 4.09 24.96
CA ILE A 93 9.17 2.73 24.97
C ILE A 93 10.64 2.67 25.39
N HIS A 94 11.43 3.68 25.01
CA HIS A 94 12.86 3.74 25.28
C HIS A 94 13.12 3.87 26.80
N SER A 95 12.35 4.72 27.48
CA SER A 95 12.43 4.94 28.93
C SER A 95 11.91 3.74 29.70
N PHE A 96 10.89 3.04 29.18
CA PHE A 96 10.44 1.78 29.74
C PHE A 96 11.56 0.73 29.72
N ILE A 97 12.19 0.50 28.56
CA ILE A 97 13.27 -0.50 28.41
C ILE A 97 14.49 -0.14 29.28
N GLU A 98 14.91 1.13 29.27
CA GLU A 98 16.03 1.61 30.11
C GLU A 98 15.73 1.49 31.61
N GLY A 99 14.47 1.71 32.01
CA GLY A 99 14.00 1.49 33.38
C GLY A 99 14.16 0.04 33.82
N ILE A 100 13.75 -0.92 32.98
CA ILE A 100 13.91 -2.36 33.25
C ILE A 100 15.39 -2.75 33.31
N LEU A 101 16.23 -2.25 32.40
CA LEU A 101 17.68 -2.49 32.44
C LEU A 101 18.29 -1.97 33.74
N THR A 102 17.89 -0.77 34.17
CA THR A 102 18.38 -0.17 35.41
C THR A 102 17.92 -0.94 36.64
N GLU A 103 16.67 -1.40 36.66
CA GLU A 103 16.13 -2.22 37.75
C GLU A 103 16.92 -3.54 37.89
N ARG A 104 17.27 -4.16 36.76
CA ARG A 104 17.88 -5.51 36.75
C ARG A 104 19.40 -5.51 36.82
N LEU A 105 20.07 -4.47 36.31
CA LEU A 105 21.53 -4.40 36.20
C LEU A 105 22.13 -3.22 36.99
N GLY A 106 21.32 -2.36 37.61
CA GLY A 106 21.79 -1.16 38.30
C GLY A 106 22.49 -0.19 37.36
N ASP A 107 23.63 0.36 37.77
CA ASP A 107 24.38 1.34 36.97
C ASP A 107 24.91 0.77 35.65
N ALA A 108 25.14 -0.54 35.56
CA ALA A 108 25.48 -1.19 34.30
C ALA A 108 24.38 -1.03 33.24
N GLY A 109 23.10 -1.06 33.66
CA GLY A 109 21.94 -0.82 32.80
C GLY A 109 21.94 0.59 32.21
N ARG A 110 22.37 1.58 32.98
CA ARG A 110 22.45 3.00 32.55
C ARG A 110 23.57 3.26 31.53
N MET A 111 24.59 2.41 31.49
CA MET A 111 25.72 2.60 30.57
C MET A 111 25.33 2.42 29.10
N VAL A 112 24.18 1.79 28.79
CA VAL A 112 23.67 1.61 27.42
C VAL A 112 23.44 2.94 26.70
N HIS A 113 23.20 4.03 27.42
CA HIS A 113 22.92 5.34 26.83
C HIS A 113 24.19 6.10 26.40
N ALA A 114 25.39 5.61 26.74
CA ALA A 114 26.64 6.30 26.43
C ALA A 114 26.78 6.59 24.93
N GLY A 115 26.99 7.87 24.58
CA GLY A 115 27.17 8.32 23.20
C GLY A 115 25.92 8.32 22.32
N ARG A 116 24.74 8.06 22.88
CA ARG A 116 23.44 8.02 22.19
C ARG A 116 22.52 9.14 22.68
N SER A 117 21.50 9.48 21.90
CA SER A 117 20.40 10.34 22.29
C SER A 117 19.07 9.64 21.99
N ARG A 118 17.96 10.11 22.57
CA ARG A 118 16.63 9.67 22.10
C ARG A 118 16.38 10.06 20.63
N ASN A 119 17.00 11.14 20.15
CA ASN A 119 16.77 11.63 18.78
C ASN A 119 17.27 10.65 17.71
N ASP A 120 18.51 10.16 17.83
CA ASP A 120 19.06 9.18 16.88
C ASP A 120 18.57 7.75 17.15
N GLN A 121 18.23 7.45 18.41
CA GLN A 121 17.60 6.18 18.79
C GLN A 121 16.21 6.01 18.17
N VAL A 122 15.28 6.96 18.35
CA VAL A 122 13.93 6.84 17.77
C VAL A 122 13.97 6.86 16.24
N ALA A 123 14.90 7.61 15.63
CA ALA A 123 15.12 7.60 14.19
C ALA A 123 15.60 6.23 13.69
N LEU A 124 16.46 5.55 14.46
CA LEU A 124 16.89 4.18 14.19
C LEU A 124 15.72 3.21 14.29
N ASP A 125 15.00 3.23 15.41
CA ASP A 125 13.95 2.25 15.72
C ASP A 125 12.82 2.35 14.69
N PHE A 126 12.47 3.57 14.28
CA PHE A 126 11.48 3.78 13.23
C PHE A 126 11.94 3.20 11.88
N ARG A 127 13.20 3.38 11.49
CA ARG A 127 13.73 2.78 10.26
C ARG A 127 13.83 1.26 10.33
N LEU A 128 14.22 0.69 11.48
CA LEU A 128 14.23 -0.75 11.70
C LEU A 128 12.82 -1.35 11.56
N TYR A 129 11.82 -0.71 12.17
CA TYR A 129 10.43 -1.08 12.03
C TYR A 129 10.00 -1.10 10.55
N LEU A 130 10.34 -0.05 9.79
CA LEU A 130 9.97 0.06 8.39
C LEU A 130 10.74 -0.90 7.49
N LYS A 131 12.01 -1.21 7.77
CA LYS A 131 12.78 -2.26 7.09
C LYS A 131 12.11 -3.63 7.19
N ARG A 132 11.33 -3.89 8.26
CA ARG A 132 10.51 -5.10 8.41
C ARG A 132 9.13 -4.93 7.75
N ALA A 133 8.43 -3.83 8.04
CA ALA A 133 7.05 -3.64 7.61
C ALA A 133 6.89 -3.46 6.07
N VAL A 134 7.88 -2.87 5.40
CA VAL A 134 7.83 -2.62 3.95
C VAL A 134 7.88 -3.91 3.13
N PRO A 135 8.81 -4.87 3.39
CA PRO A 135 8.75 -6.19 2.78
C PRO A 135 7.44 -6.94 3.02
N GLU A 136 6.86 -6.85 4.22
CA GLU A 136 5.55 -7.46 4.52
C GLU A 136 4.43 -6.86 3.64
N LEU A 137 4.40 -5.53 3.47
CA LEU A 137 3.47 -4.89 2.54
C LEU A 137 3.70 -5.31 1.08
N GLY A 138 4.97 -5.43 0.67
CA GLY A 138 5.34 -5.95 -0.64
C GLY A 138 4.83 -7.37 -0.88
N ALA A 139 4.84 -8.22 0.16
CA ALA A 139 4.27 -9.57 0.11
C ALA A 139 2.74 -9.53 -0.02
N GLU A 140 2.03 -8.68 0.74
CA GLU A 140 0.57 -8.54 0.61
C GLU A 140 0.14 -8.05 -0.79
N LEU A 141 0.89 -7.12 -1.38
CA LEU A 141 0.70 -6.69 -2.76
C LEU A 141 0.92 -7.85 -3.74
N THR A 142 1.99 -8.63 -3.55
CA THR A 142 2.31 -9.81 -4.35
C THR A 142 1.16 -10.83 -4.32
N GLU A 143 0.66 -11.17 -3.13
CA GLU A 143 -0.47 -12.10 -2.98
C GLU A 143 -1.76 -11.55 -3.58
N THR A 144 -2.00 -10.24 -3.48
CA THR A 144 -3.18 -9.60 -4.08
C THR A 144 -3.11 -9.63 -5.60
N ILE A 145 -1.95 -9.29 -6.18
CA ILE A 145 -1.72 -9.37 -7.63
C ILE A 145 -1.88 -10.82 -8.09
N ARG A 146 -1.31 -11.80 -7.36
CA ARG A 146 -1.45 -13.22 -7.71
C ARG A 146 -2.91 -13.64 -7.79
N ALA A 147 -3.72 -13.33 -6.78
CA ALA A 147 -5.14 -13.67 -6.77
C ALA A 147 -5.93 -13.03 -7.94
N LEU A 148 -5.62 -11.78 -8.29
CA LEU A 148 -6.22 -11.12 -9.45
C LEU A 148 -5.77 -11.74 -10.77
N LEU A 149 -4.51 -12.13 -10.90
CA LEU A 149 -3.99 -12.80 -12.10
C LEU A 149 -4.59 -14.21 -12.27
N ASP A 150 -4.81 -14.93 -11.17
CA ASP A 150 -5.48 -16.23 -11.18
C ASP A 150 -6.93 -16.11 -11.69
N GLN A 151 -7.63 -15.03 -11.33
CA GLN A 151 -8.93 -14.69 -11.90
C GLN A 151 -8.81 -14.24 -13.37
N ALA A 152 -7.86 -13.36 -13.69
CA ALA A 152 -7.66 -12.86 -15.05
C ALA A 152 -7.41 -13.98 -16.06
N GLU A 153 -6.63 -14.99 -15.67
CA GLU A 153 -6.27 -16.15 -16.50
C GLU A 153 -7.49 -17.03 -16.84
N GLN A 154 -8.45 -17.15 -15.93
CA GLN A 154 -9.71 -17.85 -16.18
C GLN A 154 -10.67 -17.08 -17.10
N HIS A 155 -10.38 -15.79 -17.32
CA HIS A 155 -11.28 -14.83 -17.95
C HIS A 155 -10.66 -14.11 -19.15
N THR A 156 -9.59 -14.66 -19.75
CA THR A 156 -8.92 -14.07 -20.94
C THR A 156 -9.82 -13.95 -22.16
N GLU A 157 -10.92 -14.71 -22.20
CA GLU A 157 -11.90 -14.74 -23.30
C GLU A 157 -13.30 -14.30 -22.84
N SER A 158 -13.48 -13.94 -21.57
CA SER A 158 -14.79 -13.49 -21.06
C SER A 158 -15.03 -12.05 -21.49
N ILE A 159 -15.83 -11.88 -22.56
CA ILE A 159 -16.10 -10.58 -23.17
C ILE A 159 -16.97 -9.72 -22.24
N MET A 160 -16.62 -8.44 -22.12
CA MET A 160 -17.39 -7.44 -21.41
C MET A 160 -17.25 -6.07 -22.09
N PRO A 161 -18.17 -5.12 -21.85
CA PRO A 161 -18.00 -3.77 -22.35
C PRO A 161 -16.84 -3.06 -21.63
N GLY A 162 -15.96 -2.42 -22.39
CA GLY A 162 -15.04 -1.40 -21.87
C GLY A 162 -15.75 -0.06 -21.76
N TYR A 163 -15.35 0.76 -20.80
CA TYR A 163 -16.03 2.01 -20.48
C TYR A 163 -15.10 3.22 -20.56
N THR A 164 -15.63 4.32 -21.10
CA THR A 164 -15.08 5.67 -20.94
C THR A 164 -16.24 6.60 -20.59
N HIS A 165 -16.07 7.47 -19.59
CA HIS A 165 -17.18 8.30 -19.05
C HIS A 165 -18.39 7.47 -18.59
N LEU A 166 -18.15 6.22 -18.15
CA LEU A 166 -19.19 5.22 -17.84
C LEU A 166 -20.14 4.91 -19.02
N GLN A 167 -19.78 5.32 -20.24
CA GLN A 167 -20.44 4.93 -21.48
C GLN A 167 -19.74 3.70 -22.06
N ARG A 168 -20.53 2.79 -22.62
CA ARG A 168 -20.00 1.61 -23.34
C ARG A 168 -19.21 2.10 -24.55
N ALA A 169 -17.93 1.77 -24.58
CA ALA A 169 -17.01 2.14 -25.64
C ALA A 169 -16.77 0.94 -26.56
N GLN A 170 -15.68 0.21 -26.35
CA GLN A 170 -15.31 -0.97 -27.15
C GLN A 170 -15.39 -2.23 -26.29
N PRO A 171 -15.73 -3.40 -26.88
CA PRO A 171 -15.66 -4.66 -26.15
C PRO A 171 -14.21 -4.97 -25.76
N VAL A 172 -14.03 -5.47 -24.54
CA VAL A 172 -12.76 -5.95 -23.98
C VAL A 172 -13.01 -7.31 -23.31
N THR A 173 -12.02 -7.85 -22.61
CA THR A 173 -12.22 -9.03 -21.76
C THR A 173 -12.07 -8.69 -20.29
N LEU A 174 -12.73 -9.46 -19.42
CA LEU A 174 -12.55 -9.32 -17.97
C LEU A 174 -11.09 -9.58 -17.58
N GLY A 175 -10.42 -10.56 -18.20
CA GLY A 175 -9.00 -10.79 -17.99
C GLY A 175 -8.12 -9.58 -18.32
N TYR A 176 -8.47 -8.82 -19.36
CA TYR A 176 -7.81 -7.55 -19.69
C TYR A 176 -8.00 -6.48 -18.61
N GLN A 177 -9.24 -6.29 -18.12
CA GLN A 177 -9.53 -5.32 -17.05
C GLN A 177 -8.78 -5.66 -15.75
N LEU A 178 -8.80 -6.93 -15.33
CA LEU A 178 -8.10 -7.38 -14.11
C LEU A 178 -6.57 -7.28 -14.26
N SER A 179 -6.02 -7.54 -15.45
CA SER A 179 -4.59 -7.35 -15.74
C SER A 179 -4.19 -5.87 -15.65
N ALA A 180 -5.08 -4.94 -16.04
CA ALA A 180 -4.83 -3.51 -15.88
C ALA A 180 -4.75 -3.09 -14.40
N TRP A 181 -5.59 -3.68 -13.53
CA TRP A 181 -5.49 -3.46 -12.08
C TRP A 181 -4.17 -3.97 -11.51
N CYS A 182 -3.74 -5.17 -11.93
CA CYS A 182 -2.47 -5.77 -11.54
C CYS A 182 -1.27 -4.90 -11.91
N ALA A 183 -1.27 -4.31 -13.12
CA ALA A 183 -0.22 -3.38 -13.53
C ALA A 183 -0.14 -2.12 -12.64
N GLY A 184 -1.27 -1.67 -12.09
CA GLY A 184 -1.32 -0.61 -11.07
C GLY A 184 -0.58 -1.00 -9.81
N LEU A 185 -0.96 -2.14 -9.23
CA LEU A 185 -0.37 -2.66 -7.98
C LEU A 185 1.10 -3.06 -8.14
N ALA A 186 1.53 -3.52 -9.32
CA ALA A 186 2.93 -3.81 -9.60
C ALA A 186 3.83 -2.57 -9.46
N ARG A 187 3.34 -1.40 -9.91
CA ARG A 187 4.03 -0.11 -9.69
C ARG A 187 4.03 0.30 -8.22
N ASP A 188 2.98 -0.03 -7.47
CA ASP A 188 2.96 0.27 -6.03
C ASP A 188 4.00 -0.56 -5.29
N ARG A 189 4.11 -1.85 -5.62
CA ARG A 189 5.14 -2.74 -5.09
C ARG A 189 6.55 -2.22 -5.39
N SER A 190 6.81 -1.74 -6.61
CA SER A 190 8.11 -1.15 -6.95
C SER A 190 8.38 0.14 -6.16
N ARG A 191 7.37 0.99 -5.92
CA ARG A 191 7.53 2.19 -5.06
C ARG A 191 7.95 1.82 -3.65
N PHE A 192 7.33 0.82 -3.04
CA PHE A 192 7.73 0.33 -1.72
C PHE A 192 9.17 -0.20 -1.72
N ALA A 193 9.57 -0.96 -2.75
CA ALA A 193 10.95 -1.43 -2.89
C ALA A 193 11.95 -0.27 -3.06
N ASP A 194 11.59 0.76 -3.80
CA ASP A 194 12.42 1.95 -4.01
C ASP A 194 12.57 2.79 -2.74
N ALA A 195 11.48 2.97 -1.99
CA ALA A 195 11.48 3.62 -0.68
C ALA A 195 12.38 2.86 0.31
N LEU A 196 12.32 1.52 0.29
CA LEU A 196 13.17 0.68 1.12
C LEU A 196 14.66 0.91 0.84
N ARG A 197 15.05 1.12 -0.42
CA ARG A 197 16.46 1.40 -0.77
C ARG A 197 16.95 2.73 -0.21
N ARG A 198 16.09 3.74 -0.08
CA ARG A 198 16.44 5.07 0.45
C ARG A 198 16.37 5.13 1.98
N LEU A 199 15.45 4.40 2.60
CA LEU A 199 15.36 4.35 4.06
C LEU A 199 16.51 3.56 4.70
N ASP A 200 17.24 2.76 3.90
CA ASP A 200 18.31 1.83 4.31
C ASP A 200 19.64 2.51 4.70
N GLU A 201 19.56 3.54 5.53
CA GLU A 201 20.72 4.20 6.13
C GLU A 201 20.56 4.31 7.66
N CYS A 202 21.61 3.99 8.39
CA CYS A 202 21.61 3.92 9.85
C CYS A 202 21.89 5.30 10.48
N PRO A 203 20.95 5.88 11.25
CA PRO A 203 21.14 7.17 11.90
C PRO A 203 21.92 7.08 13.21
N LEU A 204 22.09 5.88 13.78
CA LEU A 204 22.67 5.70 15.10
C LEU A 204 24.11 6.23 15.19
N GLY A 205 24.42 6.92 16.29
CA GLY A 205 25.68 7.62 16.51
C GLY A 205 25.66 9.09 16.09
N ALA A 206 24.52 9.60 15.61
CA ALA A 206 24.28 11.03 15.38
C ALA A 206 24.05 11.80 16.70
N GLY A 207 23.82 11.10 17.82
CA GLY A 207 23.53 11.71 19.11
C GLY A 207 22.32 12.64 19.01
N ALA A 208 22.36 13.77 19.71
CA ALA A 208 21.24 14.70 19.70
C ALA A 208 21.11 15.48 18.36
N LEU A 209 22.24 15.79 17.71
CA LEU A 209 22.30 16.49 16.40
C LEU A 209 23.73 16.60 15.79
N ALA A 210 24.79 16.42 16.59
CA ALA A 210 26.17 16.76 16.20
C ALA A 210 27.12 15.55 16.17
N GLY A 211 26.60 14.34 16.38
CA GLY A 211 27.39 13.14 16.62
C GLY A 211 27.86 13.03 18.07
N SER A 212 28.52 11.91 18.37
CA SER A 212 29.18 11.68 19.65
C SER A 212 30.66 12.08 19.59
N SER A 213 31.20 12.59 20.70
CA SER A 213 32.66 12.76 20.88
C SER A 213 33.37 11.47 21.32
N LEU A 214 32.61 10.44 21.69
CA LEU A 214 33.14 9.11 21.97
C LEU A 214 33.54 8.43 20.66
N PRO A 215 34.53 7.52 20.67
CA PRO A 215 35.01 6.84 19.46
C PRO A 215 34.04 5.75 18.99
N LEU A 216 32.81 6.13 18.60
CA LEU A 216 31.79 5.20 18.12
C LEU A 216 32.14 4.68 16.72
N ASP A 217 31.87 3.39 16.46
CA ASP A 217 32.05 2.76 15.15
C ASP A 217 30.69 2.63 14.44
N ARG A 218 30.27 3.71 13.76
CA ARG A 218 28.97 3.77 13.07
C ARG A 218 28.86 2.74 11.95
N GLU A 219 29.95 2.45 11.25
CA GLU A 219 29.98 1.45 10.17
C GLU A 219 29.73 0.03 10.73
N ALA A 220 30.39 -0.33 11.83
CA ALA A 220 30.14 -1.62 12.48
C ALA A 220 28.70 -1.74 12.99
N THR A 221 28.16 -0.69 13.60
CA THR A 221 26.76 -0.68 14.07
C THR A 221 25.77 -0.79 12.91
N ALA A 222 25.94 0.00 11.85
CA ALA A 222 25.09 -0.07 10.65
C ALA A 222 25.11 -1.48 10.05
N LYS A 223 26.29 -2.08 9.91
CA LYS A 223 26.45 -3.45 9.40
C LYS A 223 25.79 -4.49 10.32
N ALA A 224 25.94 -4.37 11.64
CA ALA A 224 25.34 -5.29 12.61
C ALA A 224 23.81 -5.26 12.56
N LEU A 225 23.24 -4.09 12.28
CA LEU A 225 21.79 -3.87 12.16
C LEU A 225 21.25 -4.12 10.74
N GLY A 226 22.10 -4.53 9.80
CA GLY A 226 21.70 -4.85 8.42
C GLY A 226 21.34 -3.61 7.58
N PHE A 227 21.88 -2.44 7.92
CA PHE A 227 21.81 -1.25 7.07
C PHE A 227 22.89 -1.25 5.99
N ALA A 228 22.63 -0.58 4.87
CA ALA A 228 23.61 -0.47 3.79
C ALA A 228 24.82 0.39 4.18
N ARG A 229 24.59 1.45 4.98
CA ARG A 229 25.61 2.40 5.45
C ARG A 229 25.08 3.29 6.58
N PRO A 230 25.94 4.01 7.31
CA PRO A 230 25.53 5.13 8.15
C PRO A 230 25.01 6.31 7.32
N THR A 231 24.10 7.09 7.89
CA THR A 231 23.71 8.40 7.34
C THR A 231 24.90 9.36 7.31
N LEU A 232 24.91 10.28 6.36
CA LEU A 232 26.05 11.18 6.09
C LEU A 232 26.22 12.29 7.12
N ASN A 233 25.13 12.90 7.60
CA ASN A 233 25.16 14.10 8.43
C ASN A 233 24.32 13.90 9.71
N ALA A 234 24.89 14.19 10.88
CA ALA A 234 24.22 13.95 12.16
C ALA A 234 22.98 14.84 12.38
N MET A 235 23.01 16.09 11.89
CA MET A 235 21.90 17.04 12.02
C MET A 235 20.72 16.60 11.16
N ASP A 236 21.02 16.14 9.95
CA ASP A 236 20.06 15.52 9.04
C ASP A 236 19.49 14.22 9.63
N SER A 237 20.34 13.35 10.18
CA SER A 237 19.94 12.03 10.71
C SER A 237 18.80 12.08 11.72
N VAL A 238 18.79 13.11 12.56
CA VAL A 238 17.79 13.27 13.63
C VAL A 238 16.55 14.04 13.18
N ALA A 239 16.68 14.85 12.12
CA ALA A 239 15.63 15.66 11.53
C ALA A 239 14.83 14.93 10.44
N ASP A 240 15.49 14.02 9.71
CA ASP A 240 14.97 13.40 8.49
C ASP A 240 13.72 12.57 8.77
N ARG A 241 12.66 12.82 7.98
CA ARG A 241 11.43 12.02 7.88
C ARG A 241 10.97 11.84 6.43
N ASP A 242 11.85 12.02 5.46
CA ASP A 242 11.56 11.81 4.04
C ASP A 242 11.14 10.36 3.79
N PHE A 243 11.76 9.41 4.48
CA PHE A 243 11.36 7.99 4.41
C PHE A 243 9.90 7.78 4.85
N ALA A 244 9.41 8.53 5.85
CA ALA A 244 8.04 8.43 6.33
C ALA A 244 7.05 9.07 5.33
N LEU A 245 7.41 10.22 4.77
CA LEU A 245 6.63 10.87 3.71
C LEU A 245 6.50 10.00 2.47
N GLU A 246 7.60 9.39 2.04
CA GLU A 246 7.63 8.56 0.84
C GLU A 246 6.75 7.33 1.02
N LEU A 247 6.83 6.65 2.17
CA LEU A 247 6.01 5.50 2.46
C LEU A 247 4.53 5.86 2.64
N ALA A 248 4.22 6.99 3.27
CA ALA A 248 2.84 7.50 3.34
C ALA A 248 2.28 7.80 1.95
N SER A 249 3.10 8.35 1.05
CA SER A 249 2.75 8.58 -0.35
C SER A 249 2.47 7.27 -1.09
N ALA A 250 3.35 6.27 -0.96
CA ALA A 250 3.14 4.94 -1.53
C ALA A 250 1.86 4.27 -1.01
N CYS A 251 1.57 4.39 0.30
CA CYS A 251 0.33 3.91 0.90
C CYS A 251 -0.89 4.62 0.30
N SER A 252 -0.85 5.94 0.19
CA SER A 252 -1.94 6.74 -0.39
C SER A 252 -2.23 6.37 -1.85
N ILE A 253 -1.19 6.27 -2.69
CA ILE A 253 -1.32 5.87 -4.10
C ILE A 253 -1.93 4.45 -4.21
N THR A 254 -1.47 3.51 -3.38
CA THR A 254 -2.03 2.14 -3.35
C THR A 254 -3.52 2.16 -3.02
N MET A 255 -3.93 2.95 -2.02
CA MET A 255 -5.35 3.07 -1.67
C MET A 255 -6.17 3.78 -2.74
N ILE A 256 -5.60 4.72 -3.51
CA ILE A 256 -6.27 5.32 -4.67
C ILE A 256 -6.46 4.30 -5.80
N HIS A 257 -5.52 3.39 -6.03
CA HIS A 257 -5.74 2.29 -6.97
C HIS A 257 -6.86 1.37 -6.48
N LEU A 258 -6.80 0.91 -5.22
CA LEU A 258 -7.84 0.07 -4.64
C LEU A 258 -9.22 0.74 -4.64
N SER A 259 -9.31 2.04 -4.40
CA SER A 259 -10.58 2.77 -4.42
C SER A 259 -11.22 2.77 -5.81
N ARG A 260 -10.42 2.91 -6.87
CA ARG A 260 -10.88 2.81 -8.26
C ARG A 260 -11.33 1.40 -8.62
N PHE A 261 -10.61 0.37 -8.17
CA PHE A 261 -11.02 -1.01 -8.42
C PHE A 261 -12.31 -1.36 -7.67
N CYS A 262 -12.44 -0.85 -6.44
CA CYS A 262 -13.65 -1.01 -5.65
C CYS A 262 -14.84 -0.27 -6.25
N GLU A 263 -14.63 0.88 -6.90
CA GLU A 263 -15.70 1.56 -7.66
C GLU A 263 -16.27 0.66 -8.76
N ASP A 264 -15.39 0.03 -9.55
CA ASP A 264 -15.78 -0.92 -10.59
C ASP A 264 -16.57 -2.09 -9.97
N VAL A 265 -16.09 -2.67 -8.86
CA VAL A 265 -16.79 -3.76 -8.15
C VAL A 265 -18.18 -3.34 -7.66
N VAL A 266 -18.30 -2.15 -7.06
CA VAL A 266 -19.59 -1.62 -6.57
C VAL A 266 -20.57 -1.45 -7.73
N LEU A 267 -20.12 -0.87 -8.85
CA LEU A 267 -20.93 -0.72 -10.05
C LEU A 267 -21.33 -2.07 -10.63
N TRP A 268 -20.39 -3.01 -10.76
CA TRP A 268 -20.63 -4.33 -11.32
C TRP A 268 -21.59 -5.17 -10.48
N ALA A 269 -21.62 -4.97 -9.16
CA ALA A 269 -22.50 -5.70 -8.23
C ALA A 269 -23.94 -5.16 -8.22
N SER A 270 -24.19 -3.99 -8.81
CA SER A 270 -25.53 -3.41 -8.92
C SER A 270 -26.49 -4.27 -9.75
N GLU A 271 -27.80 -4.07 -9.55
CA GLU A 271 -28.86 -4.73 -10.32
C GLU A 271 -28.79 -4.38 -11.82
N GLU A 272 -28.36 -3.15 -12.13
CA GLU A 272 -28.27 -2.61 -13.48
C GLU A 272 -27.16 -3.30 -14.28
N PHE A 273 -25.99 -3.52 -13.66
CA PHE A 273 -24.86 -4.20 -14.30
C PHE A 273 -24.95 -5.71 -14.17
N LYS A 274 -24.98 -6.23 -12.93
CA LYS A 274 -24.91 -7.67 -12.59
C LYS A 274 -23.75 -8.40 -13.24
N PHE A 275 -22.58 -7.79 -13.29
CA PHE A 275 -21.38 -8.43 -13.85
C PHE A 275 -20.68 -9.33 -12.86
N ILE A 276 -20.78 -9.03 -11.56
CA ILE A 276 -20.12 -9.75 -10.47
C ILE A 276 -21.14 -10.17 -9.40
N ASP A 277 -20.95 -11.37 -8.85
CA ASP A 277 -21.59 -11.86 -7.64
C ASP A 277 -20.49 -12.20 -6.62
N LEU A 278 -20.44 -11.41 -5.54
CA LEU A 278 -19.45 -11.55 -4.46
C LEU A 278 -19.80 -12.74 -3.57
N ALA A 279 -18.87 -13.41 -2.90
CA ALA A 279 -19.27 -14.47 -1.96
C ALA A 279 -19.98 -13.89 -0.72
N GLU A 280 -20.86 -14.67 -0.08
CA GLU A 280 -21.60 -14.21 1.12
C GLU A 280 -20.67 -13.80 2.27
N SER A 281 -19.54 -14.48 2.44
CA SER A 281 -18.51 -14.12 3.42
C SER A 281 -17.86 -12.75 3.19
N TRP A 282 -18.04 -12.20 1.99
CA TRP A 282 -17.51 -10.90 1.55
C TRP A 282 -18.64 -9.94 1.16
N SER A 283 -19.83 -10.13 1.72
CA SER A 283 -20.99 -9.28 1.51
C SER A 283 -21.78 -9.16 2.81
N THR A 284 -22.61 -8.13 2.90
CA THR A 284 -23.62 -8.04 3.95
C THR A 284 -25.00 -8.09 3.33
N GLY A 285 -25.97 -8.62 4.10
CA GLY A 285 -27.38 -8.55 3.75
C GLY A 285 -28.05 -7.28 4.29
N SER A 286 -29.28 -7.02 3.86
CA SER A 286 -30.14 -6.04 4.52
C SER A 286 -31.10 -6.73 5.50
N SER A 287 -31.26 -6.16 6.69
CA SER A 287 -32.25 -6.62 7.68
C SER A 287 -33.71 -6.40 7.24
N ILE A 288 -33.95 -5.51 6.26
CA ILE A 288 -35.30 -5.16 5.75
C ILE A 288 -35.54 -5.75 4.35
N MET A 289 -34.50 -5.86 3.52
CA MET A 289 -34.60 -6.27 2.12
C MET A 289 -33.82 -7.58 1.88
N PRO A 290 -34.48 -8.76 1.95
CA PRO A 290 -33.78 -10.05 1.93
C PRO A 290 -33.05 -10.36 0.62
N GLN A 291 -33.43 -9.72 -0.49
CA GLN A 291 -32.77 -9.86 -1.79
C GLN A 291 -31.50 -9.00 -1.92
N LYS A 292 -31.28 -8.02 -1.04
CA LYS A 292 -30.20 -7.02 -1.19
C LYS A 292 -28.89 -7.53 -0.59
N LYS A 293 -27.88 -7.63 -1.44
CA LYS A 293 -26.50 -7.95 -1.09
C LYS A 293 -25.61 -6.74 -1.33
N ASN A 294 -24.98 -6.23 -0.27
CA ASN A 294 -24.20 -5.00 -0.33
C ASN A 294 -22.70 -5.31 -0.49
N PRO A 295 -21.98 -4.58 -1.37
CA PRO A 295 -20.54 -4.69 -1.53
C PRO A 295 -19.77 -3.90 -0.46
N ASP A 296 -20.13 -4.04 0.82
CA ASP A 296 -19.64 -3.21 1.94
C ASP A 296 -18.10 -3.19 2.04
N PHE A 297 -17.43 -4.31 1.76
CA PHE A 297 -15.97 -4.37 1.78
C PHE A 297 -15.35 -3.44 0.72
N ALA A 298 -15.90 -3.42 -0.50
CA ALA A 298 -15.45 -2.52 -1.54
C ALA A 298 -15.73 -1.05 -1.17
N GLU A 299 -16.89 -0.78 -0.57
CA GLU A 299 -17.23 0.58 -0.09
C GLU A 299 -16.29 1.05 1.02
N LEU A 300 -16.00 0.20 2.01
CA LEU A 300 -15.08 0.51 3.11
C LEU A 300 -13.64 0.70 2.63
N ILE A 301 -13.16 -0.15 1.72
CA ILE A 301 -11.82 0.01 1.13
C ILE A 301 -11.72 1.34 0.38
N ARG A 302 -12.74 1.67 -0.43
CA ARG A 302 -12.84 2.97 -1.12
C ARG A 302 -12.86 4.14 -0.12
N GLY A 303 -13.66 4.07 0.95
CA GLY A 303 -13.69 5.10 1.98
C GLY A 303 -12.36 5.28 2.71
N LYS A 304 -11.65 4.18 2.97
CA LYS A 304 -10.34 4.19 3.65
C LYS A 304 -9.22 4.86 2.83
N SER A 305 -9.39 5.11 1.54
CA SER A 305 -8.42 5.93 0.79
C SER A 305 -8.36 7.37 1.28
N GLY A 306 -9.45 7.90 1.85
CA GLY A 306 -9.46 9.22 2.49
C GLY A 306 -8.56 9.28 3.73
N ARG A 307 -8.51 8.20 4.52
CA ARG A 307 -7.68 8.09 5.73
C ARG A 307 -6.19 8.16 5.40
N THR A 308 -5.71 7.33 4.48
CA THR A 308 -4.29 7.35 4.08
C THR A 308 -3.89 8.64 3.39
N THR A 309 -4.79 9.25 2.62
CA THR A 309 -4.56 10.57 2.02
C THR A 309 -4.45 11.65 3.10
N GLY A 310 -5.33 11.62 4.10
CA GLY A 310 -5.28 12.54 5.25
C GLY A 310 -3.97 12.40 6.02
N ASN A 311 -3.54 11.18 6.32
CA ASN A 311 -2.27 10.93 7.01
C ASN A 311 -1.06 11.48 6.24
N LEU A 312 -1.03 11.32 4.91
CA LEU A 312 0.02 11.93 4.07
C LEU A 312 0.00 13.46 4.16
N VAL A 313 -1.18 14.08 4.08
CA VAL A 313 -1.32 15.54 4.18
C VAL A 313 -0.88 16.04 5.56
N SER A 314 -1.23 15.31 6.63
CA SER A 314 -0.77 15.61 7.98
C SER A 314 0.75 15.57 8.08
N LEU A 315 1.42 14.52 7.58
CA LEU A 315 2.88 14.42 7.61
C LEU A 315 3.57 15.52 6.78
N LEU A 316 3.04 15.83 5.59
CA LEU A 316 3.56 16.93 4.77
C LEU A 316 3.45 18.27 5.50
N THR A 317 2.34 18.49 6.18
CA THR A 317 2.09 19.74 6.93
C THR A 317 2.93 19.81 8.20
N LEU A 318 3.10 18.68 8.89
CA LEU A 318 3.95 18.54 10.09
C LEU A 318 5.38 18.98 9.79
N LEU A 319 5.95 18.49 8.70
CA LEU A 319 7.36 18.77 8.35
C LEU A 319 7.57 20.16 7.73
N LYS A 320 6.51 20.80 7.24
CA LYS A 320 6.61 22.07 6.51
C LYS A 320 7.11 23.19 7.43
N GLY A 321 8.34 23.63 7.19
CA GLY A 321 8.92 24.79 7.86
C GLY A 321 9.41 24.54 9.28
N LEU A 322 9.57 23.28 9.69
CA LEU A 322 10.31 22.96 10.91
C LEU A 322 11.78 23.39 10.76
N PRO A 323 12.38 24.03 11.77
CA PRO A 323 13.81 24.27 11.78
C PRO A 323 14.58 22.96 11.93
N TYR A 324 15.87 22.98 11.58
CA TYR A 324 16.74 21.88 11.99
C TYR A 324 17.10 22.04 13.49
N ALA A 325 17.31 20.97 14.24
CA ALA A 325 17.41 19.57 13.80
C ALA A 325 16.22 18.70 14.22
N TYR A 326 16.14 18.33 15.50
CA TYR A 326 15.01 17.61 16.06
C TYR A 326 14.11 18.58 16.82
N ASP A 327 12.82 18.55 16.52
CA ASP A 327 11.76 19.20 17.28
C ASP A 327 10.75 18.15 17.75
N LYS A 328 10.08 18.41 18.88
CA LYS A 328 9.13 17.46 19.48
C LYS A 328 7.93 17.18 18.57
N ASP A 329 7.64 18.08 17.62
CA ASP A 329 6.70 17.88 16.51
C ASP A 329 6.93 16.53 15.80
N LEU A 330 8.19 16.09 15.66
CA LEU A 330 8.54 14.82 15.04
C LEU A 330 8.08 13.57 15.84
N GLN A 331 7.38 13.74 16.96
CA GLN A 331 6.70 12.64 17.67
C GLN A 331 5.42 12.19 16.92
N GLU A 332 4.76 13.10 16.21
CA GLU A 332 3.49 12.88 15.47
C GLU A 332 3.65 12.05 14.18
N ASP A 333 4.89 11.72 13.81
CA ASP A 333 5.22 10.97 12.60
C ASP A 333 4.71 9.51 12.60
N LYS A 334 4.72 8.87 13.77
CA LYS A 334 4.47 7.43 13.96
C LYS A 334 3.00 7.09 13.78
N GLU A 335 2.09 7.81 14.45
CA GLU A 335 0.65 7.49 14.41
C GLU A 335 0.11 7.51 12.98
N ALA A 336 0.40 8.58 12.24
CA ALA A 336 -0.06 8.75 10.87
C ALA A 336 0.49 7.67 9.93
N LEU A 337 1.77 7.29 10.07
CA LEU A 337 2.35 6.26 9.21
C LEU A 337 1.90 4.84 9.63
N PHE A 338 1.83 4.54 10.92
CA PHE A 338 1.35 3.26 11.43
C PHE A 338 -0.09 2.98 11.00
N ASP A 339 -1.01 3.94 11.15
CA ASP A 339 -2.40 3.79 10.70
C ASP A 339 -2.49 3.62 9.18
N SER A 340 -1.61 4.29 8.41
CA SER A 340 -1.55 4.13 6.95
C SER A 340 -1.11 2.72 6.54
N ILE A 341 -0.04 2.19 7.16
CA ILE A 341 0.48 0.84 6.91
C ILE A 341 -0.57 -0.22 7.26
N ASP A 342 -1.21 -0.10 8.43
CA ASP A 342 -2.21 -1.06 8.89
C ASP A 342 -3.48 -1.01 8.01
N THR A 343 -3.89 0.20 7.60
CA THR A 343 -5.01 0.40 6.68
C THR A 343 -4.74 -0.27 5.33
N VAL A 344 -3.59 -0.02 4.71
CA VAL A 344 -3.23 -0.63 3.42
C VAL A 344 -3.18 -2.14 3.53
N ARG A 345 -2.49 -2.66 4.56
CA ARG A 345 -2.37 -4.11 4.80
C ARG A 345 -3.73 -4.78 4.94
N SER A 346 -4.62 -4.21 5.75
CA SER A 346 -5.97 -4.74 5.94
C SER A 346 -6.79 -4.66 4.65
N CYS A 347 -6.76 -3.54 3.93
CA CYS A 347 -7.51 -3.36 2.69
C CYS A 347 -7.04 -4.32 1.59
N LEU A 348 -5.74 -4.55 1.44
CA LEU A 348 -5.19 -5.55 0.50
C LEU A 348 -5.70 -6.95 0.83
N ARG A 349 -5.66 -7.36 2.10
CA ARG A 349 -6.16 -8.68 2.53
C ARG A 349 -7.65 -8.87 2.25
N MET A 350 -8.47 -7.87 2.56
CA MET A 350 -9.92 -7.90 2.31
C MET A 350 -10.22 -7.92 0.81
N PHE A 351 -9.55 -7.06 0.03
CA PHE A 351 -9.71 -7.02 -1.41
C PHE A 351 -9.30 -8.34 -2.07
N ARG A 352 -8.17 -8.92 -1.66
CA ARG A 352 -7.69 -10.24 -2.11
C ARG A 352 -8.74 -11.32 -1.85
N GLY A 353 -9.25 -11.43 -0.62
CA GLY A 353 -10.25 -12.44 -0.27
C GLY A 353 -11.56 -12.30 -1.05
N MET A 354 -12.04 -11.06 -1.16
CA MET A 354 -13.24 -10.72 -1.93
C MET A 354 -13.09 -11.10 -3.42
N MET A 355 -11.99 -10.70 -4.06
CA MET A 355 -11.78 -10.95 -5.48
C MET A 355 -11.40 -12.40 -5.80
N ALA A 356 -10.67 -13.09 -4.92
CA ALA A 356 -10.32 -14.50 -5.12
C ALA A 356 -11.55 -15.40 -5.19
N SER A 357 -12.64 -15.03 -4.49
CA SER A 357 -13.88 -15.81 -4.42
C SER A 357 -15.02 -15.25 -5.27
N ALA A 358 -14.80 -14.13 -5.96
CA ALA A 358 -15.80 -13.49 -6.81
C ALA A 358 -16.20 -14.40 -7.97
N ARG A 359 -17.49 -14.39 -8.31
CA ARG A 359 -18.03 -15.06 -9.48
C ARG A 359 -18.49 -14.01 -10.49
N PHE A 360 -18.23 -14.26 -11.76
CA PHE A 360 -18.57 -13.31 -12.83
C PHE A 360 -19.67 -13.87 -13.72
N ASN A 361 -20.67 -13.05 -14.01
CA ASN A 361 -21.78 -13.41 -14.89
C ASN A 361 -21.39 -13.18 -16.35
N LYS A 362 -20.73 -14.18 -16.93
CA LYS A 362 -20.22 -14.13 -18.32
C LYS A 362 -21.31 -13.79 -19.34
N SER A 363 -22.49 -14.41 -19.22
CA SER A 363 -23.59 -14.17 -20.17
C SER A 363 -24.14 -12.75 -20.06
N ARG A 364 -24.23 -12.19 -18.84
CA ARG A 364 -24.65 -10.79 -18.66
C ARG A 364 -23.62 -9.81 -19.21
N MET A 365 -22.32 -10.05 -18.97
CA MET A 365 -21.24 -9.22 -19.53
C MET A 365 -21.25 -9.24 -21.07
N GLU A 366 -21.38 -10.43 -21.67
CA GLU A 366 -21.45 -10.59 -23.12
C GLU A 366 -22.71 -9.93 -23.70
N ALA A 367 -23.87 -10.11 -23.07
CA ALA A 367 -25.11 -9.45 -23.48
C ALA A 367 -25.01 -7.93 -23.41
N ALA A 368 -24.24 -7.38 -22.46
CA ALA A 368 -24.03 -5.93 -22.36
C ALA A 368 -23.17 -5.34 -23.49
N CYS A 369 -22.43 -6.17 -24.23
CA CYS A 369 -21.74 -5.78 -25.47
C CYS A 369 -22.68 -5.72 -26.68
N ILE A 370 -23.93 -6.15 -26.55
CA ILE A 370 -24.91 -6.13 -27.63
C ILE A 370 -25.65 -4.78 -27.59
N GLY A 371 -25.69 -4.12 -28.75
CA GLY A 371 -26.38 -2.85 -28.93
C GLY A 371 -25.56 -1.64 -28.46
N GLY A 372 -26.01 -0.45 -28.87
CA GLY A 372 -25.30 0.80 -28.55
C GLY A 372 -24.12 1.09 -29.48
N PHE A 373 -24.03 0.37 -30.61
CA PHE A 373 -23.08 0.63 -31.69
C PHE A 373 -21.59 0.62 -31.28
N MET A 374 -21.23 -0.22 -30.31
CA MET A 374 -19.84 -0.42 -29.87
C MET A 374 -18.91 -0.86 -31.00
N GLU A 375 -19.49 -1.47 -32.03
CA GLU A 375 -18.82 -1.95 -33.23
C GLU A 375 -18.59 -0.86 -34.32
N ALA A 376 -19.06 0.37 -34.11
CA ALA A 376 -18.97 1.44 -35.10
C ALA A 376 -17.52 1.80 -35.46
N THR A 377 -16.60 1.78 -34.48
CA THR A 377 -15.17 1.99 -34.74
C THR A 377 -14.61 0.85 -35.60
N ASP A 378 -14.96 -0.39 -35.30
CA ASP A 378 -14.51 -1.56 -36.05
C ASP A 378 -15.04 -1.56 -37.49
N ALA A 379 -16.27 -1.08 -37.72
CA ALA A 379 -16.82 -0.87 -39.05
C ALA A 379 -16.05 0.21 -39.84
N ALA A 380 -15.64 1.31 -39.19
CA ALA A 380 -14.79 2.32 -39.81
C ALA A 380 -13.40 1.74 -40.13
N GLU A 381 -12.75 1.06 -39.19
CA GLU A 381 -11.45 0.43 -39.42
C GLU A 381 -11.49 -0.64 -40.51
N TYR A 382 -12.58 -1.39 -40.63
CA TYR A 382 -12.81 -2.32 -41.73
C TYR A 382 -12.73 -1.61 -43.09
N LEU A 383 -13.38 -0.46 -43.24
CA LEU A 383 -13.32 0.33 -44.48
C LEU A 383 -11.91 0.90 -44.72
N VAL A 384 -11.20 1.27 -43.65
CA VAL A 384 -9.79 1.69 -43.74
C VAL A 384 -8.90 0.59 -44.28
N ARG A 385 -9.08 -0.65 -43.80
CA ARG A 385 -8.35 -1.83 -44.32
C ARG A 385 -8.64 -2.09 -45.79
N LYS A 386 -9.81 -1.68 -46.30
CA LYS A 386 -10.17 -1.71 -47.72
C LYS A 386 -9.78 -0.44 -48.51
N GLY A 387 -8.95 0.42 -47.93
CA GLY A 387 -8.32 1.55 -48.63
C GLY A 387 -9.01 2.90 -48.46
N LEU A 388 -10.06 3.00 -47.64
CA LEU A 388 -10.74 4.28 -47.40
C LEU A 388 -9.97 5.13 -46.36
N PRO A 389 -9.73 6.44 -46.58
CA PRO A 389 -9.14 7.29 -45.55
C PRO A 389 -9.99 7.33 -44.27
N PHE A 390 -9.36 7.30 -43.10
CA PHE A 390 -10.06 7.16 -41.81
C PHE A 390 -11.20 8.17 -41.61
N ARG A 391 -11.01 9.46 -41.94
CA ARG A 391 -12.08 10.47 -41.78
C ARG A 391 -13.32 10.14 -42.62
N LYS A 392 -13.13 9.61 -43.84
CA LYS A 392 -14.23 9.17 -44.70
C LYS A 392 -14.87 7.89 -44.16
N ALA A 393 -14.06 6.94 -43.70
CA ALA A 393 -14.56 5.70 -43.11
C ALA A 393 -15.38 5.96 -41.83
N HIS A 394 -14.92 6.86 -40.97
CA HIS A 394 -15.63 7.32 -39.78
C HIS A 394 -16.96 8.00 -40.15
N GLU A 395 -16.96 8.90 -41.14
CA GLU A 395 -18.18 9.52 -41.63
C GLU A 395 -19.19 8.47 -42.14
N VAL A 396 -18.73 7.51 -42.95
CA VAL A 396 -19.56 6.39 -43.41
C VAL A 396 -20.15 5.60 -42.24
N ALA A 397 -19.34 5.19 -41.27
CA ALA A 397 -19.80 4.46 -40.09
C ALA A 397 -20.80 5.28 -39.26
N ALA A 398 -20.57 6.57 -39.06
CA ALA A 398 -21.49 7.47 -38.36
C ALA A 398 -22.84 7.60 -39.08
N LEU A 399 -22.84 7.69 -40.41
CA LEU A 399 -24.06 7.71 -41.22
C LEU A 399 -24.82 6.39 -41.12
N VAL A 400 -24.12 5.24 -41.15
CA VAL A 400 -24.73 3.92 -40.94
C VAL A 400 -25.38 3.84 -39.54
N VAL A 401 -24.70 4.29 -38.49
CA VAL A 401 -25.25 4.34 -37.13
C VAL A 401 -26.50 5.21 -37.08
N ARG A 402 -26.45 6.42 -37.66
CA ARG A 402 -27.61 7.33 -37.73
C ARG A 402 -28.79 6.66 -38.44
N ASP A 403 -28.53 5.97 -39.53
CA ASP A 403 -29.56 5.24 -40.26
C ASP A 403 -30.14 4.12 -39.40
N CYS A 404 -29.32 3.35 -38.68
CA CYS A 404 -29.80 2.32 -37.76
C CYS A 404 -30.71 2.89 -36.68
N VAL A 405 -30.32 4.00 -36.04
CA VAL A 405 -31.13 4.71 -35.04
C VAL A 405 -32.47 5.14 -35.63
N ALA A 406 -32.47 5.74 -36.83
CA ALA A 406 -33.69 6.15 -37.51
C ALA A 406 -34.64 4.97 -37.83
N ALA A 407 -34.09 3.76 -37.98
CA ALA A 407 -34.84 2.53 -38.21
C ALA A 407 -35.21 1.77 -36.92
N GLY A 408 -34.89 2.31 -35.73
CA GLY A 408 -35.13 1.64 -34.45
C GLY A 408 -34.21 0.45 -34.18
N LEU A 409 -33.13 0.31 -34.93
CA LEU A 409 -32.12 -0.74 -34.76
C LEU A 409 -31.06 -0.30 -33.75
N THR A 410 -30.43 -1.27 -33.08
CA THR A 410 -29.41 -0.99 -32.05
C THR A 410 -28.00 -1.43 -32.43
N ARG A 411 -27.85 -2.08 -33.59
CA ARG A 411 -26.58 -2.60 -34.12
C ARG A 411 -26.46 -2.34 -35.62
N ILE A 412 -25.24 -2.15 -36.09
CA ILE A 412 -24.88 -2.15 -37.51
C ILE A 412 -25.17 -3.52 -38.14
N ALA A 413 -24.95 -4.60 -37.38
CA ALA A 413 -25.18 -5.96 -37.85
C ALA A 413 -26.65 -6.28 -38.18
N ASP A 414 -27.60 -5.45 -37.74
CA ASP A 414 -29.03 -5.62 -38.03
C ASP A 414 -29.43 -5.06 -39.41
N ARG A 415 -28.53 -4.32 -40.09
CA ARG A 415 -28.72 -3.84 -41.46
C ARG A 415 -28.36 -4.91 -42.48
N SER A 416 -29.08 -4.96 -43.59
CA SER A 416 -28.73 -5.81 -44.74
C SER A 416 -27.50 -5.28 -45.48
N LEU A 417 -26.79 -6.16 -46.18
CA LEU A 417 -25.58 -5.78 -46.92
C LEU A 417 -25.89 -4.76 -48.02
N ALA A 418 -27.06 -4.88 -48.65
CA ALA A 418 -27.52 -3.93 -49.65
C ALA A 418 -27.65 -2.52 -49.06
N GLU A 419 -28.21 -2.39 -47.85
CA GLU A 419 -28.32 -1.10 -47.16
C GLU A 419 -26.96 -0.55 -46.76
N LEU A 420 -26.05 -1.38 -46.24
CA LEU A 420 -24.68 -0.95 -45.93
C LEU A 420 -23.96 -0.44 -47.19
N LYS A 421 -24.14 -1.13 -48.32
CA LYS A 421 -23.56 -0.74 -49.61
C LYS A 421 -24.07 0.61 -50.14
N THR A 422 -25.25 1.07 -49.71
CA THR A 422 -25.71 2.44 -50.04
C THR A 422 -24.82 3.54 -49.44
N ARG A 423 -24.04 3.21 -48.39
CA ARG A 423 -23.10 4.14 -47.74
C ARG A 423 -21.66 3.94 -48.21
N SER A 424 -21.27 2.72 -48.57
CA SER A 424 -19.97 2.46 -49.22
C SER A 424 -19.99 1.12 -49.96
N GLU A 425 -19.56 1.11 -51.21
CA GLU A 425 -19.42 -0.13 -52.01
C GLU A 425 -18.37 -1.11 -51.43
N LEU A 426 -17.49 -0.64 -50.54
CA LEU A 426 -16.46 -1.45 -49.88
C LEU A 426 -17.02 -2.41 -48.81
N PHE A 427 -18.29 -2.28 -48.41
CA PHE A 427 -18.92 -3.27 -47.54
C PHE A 427 -19.13 -4.59 -48.28
N GLU A 428 -18.67 -5.68 -47.70
CA GLU A 428 -18.80 -7.05 -48.18
C GLU A 428 -19.38 -7.93 -47.07
N ALA A 429 -19.73 -9.18 -47.38
CA ALA A 429 -20.43 -10.05 -46.43
C ALA A 429 -19.61 -10.42 -45.18
N ASP A 430 -18.29 -10.30 -45.24
CA ASP A 430 -17.36 -10.54 -44.12
C ASP A 430 -17.46 -9.46 -43.02
N ILE A 431 -18.11 -8.32 -43.26
CA ILE A 431 -18.35 -7.29 -42.24
C ILE A 431 -19.04 -7.87 -41.01
N TYR A 432 -20.06 -8.71 -41.20
CA TYR A 432 -20.87 -9.27 -40.10
C TYR A 432 -20.06 -10.17 -39.17
N GLN A 433 -19.01 -10.81 -39.69
CA GLN A 433 -18.09 -11.61 -38.88
C GLN A 433 -17.07 -10.72 -38.16
N THR A 434 -16.65 -9.63 -38.83
CA THR A 434 -15.58 -8.74 -38.37
C THR A 434 -16.01 -7.83 -37.22
N ILE A 435 -17.30 -7.47 -37.16
CA ILE A 435 -17.85 -6.52 -36.18
C ILE A 435 -18.53 -7.20 -34.98
N THR A 436 -18.40 -8.52 -34.84
CA THR A 436 -18.85 -9.22 -33.63
C THR A 436 -17.99 -8.80 -32.43
N PRO A 437 -18.53 -8.75 -31.19
CA PRO A 437 -17.73 -8.37 -30.02
C PRO A 437 -16.44 -9.20 -29.87
N ALA A 438 -16.51 -10.51 -30.14
CA ALA A 438 -15.36 -11.41 -30.10
C ALA A 438 -14.31 -11.07 -31.17
N ALA A 439 -14.74 -10.80 -32.41
CA ALA A 439 -13.84 -10.42 -33.49
C ALA A 439 -13.19 -9.05 -33.24
N CYS A 440 -13.94 -8.08 -32.70
CA CYS A 440 -13.42 -6.78 -32.29
C CYS A 440 -12.29 -6.96 -31.25
N VAL A 441 -12.54 -7.74 -30.20
CA VAL A 441 -11.52 -8.05 -29.17
C VAL A 441 -10.29 -8.71 -29.81
N ALA A 442 -10.47 -9.77 -30.59
CA ALA A 442 -9.39 -10.53 -31.22
C ALA A 442 -8.55 -9.69 -32.21
N ALA A 443 -9.16 -8.68 -32.86
CA ALA A 443 -8.44 -7.80 -33.77
C ALA A 443 -7.41 -6.90 -33.07
N ARG A 444 -7.61 -6.59 -31.77
CA ARG A 444 -6.77 -5.67 -31.00
C ARG A 444 -5.60 -6.41 -30.33
N LYS A 445 -4.73 -6.99 -31.17
CA LYS A 445 -3.59 -7.84 -30.78
C LYS A 445 -2.25 -7.12 -30.59
N LEU A 446 -2.23 -5.80 -30.64
CA LEU A 446 -1.02 -5.03 -30.36
C LEU A 446 -0.61 -5.19 -28.89
N PRO A 447 0.68 -5.04 -28.54
CA PRO A 447 1.12 -5.07 -27.14
C PRO A 447 0.29 -4.14 -26.26
N GLY A 448 -0.28 -4.68 -25.18
CA GLY A 448 -1.21 -3.97 -24.30
C GLY A 448 -2.68 -4.02 -24.74
N GLY A 449 -3.04 -4.75 -25.79
CA GLY A 449 -4.43 -4.92 -26.25
C GLY A 449 -5.24 -6.00 -25.50
N PRO A 450 -6.57 -6.05 -25.70
CA PRO A 450 -7.48 -6.99 -25.04
C PRO A 450 -7.57 -8.37 -25.72
N ALA A 451 -6.90 -8.60 -26.85
CA ALA A 451 -6.93 -9.91 -27.53
C ALA A 451 -6.45 -11.03 -26.58
N PRO A 452 -7.11 -12.21 -26.52
CA PRO A 452 -6.81 -13.23 -25.51
C PRO A 452 -5.36 -13.68 -25.47
N GLU A 453 -4.69 -13.81 -26.62
CA GLU A 453 -3.27 -14.14 -26.72
C GLU A 453 -2.37 -13.08 -26.09
N GLU A 454 -2.73 -11.80 -26.24
CA GLU A 454 -2.01 -10.67 -25.69
C GLU A 454 -2.28 -10.52 -24.19
N VAL A 455 -3.52 -10.74 -23.73
CA VAL A 455 -3.84 -10.77 -22.29
C VAL A 455 -3.05 -11.88 -21.59
N ARG A 456 -2.96 -13.08 -22.18
CA ARG A 456 -2.09 -14.16 -21.65
C ARG A 456 -0.62 -13.73 -21.60
N ARG A 457 -0.13 -12.93 -22.55
CA ARG A 457 1.23 -12.37 -22.52
C ARG A 457 1.39 -11.38 -21.36
N GLN A 458 0.44 -10.46 -21.17
CA GLN A 458 0.44 -9.51 -20.05
C GLN A 458 0.46 -10.23 -18.71
N ILE A 459 -0.40 -11.24 -18.52
CA ILE A 459 -0.44 -12.07 -17.31
C ILE A 459 0.92 -12.73 -17.05
N ARG A 460 1.55 -13.33 -18.06
CA ARG A 460 2.89 -13.94 -17.91
C ARG A 460 3.95 -12.92 -17.49
N VAL A 461 3.95 -11.73 -18.08
CA VAL A 461 4.90 -10.66 -17.72
C VAL A 461 4.69 -10.24 -16.26
N LEU A 462 3.45 -9.96 -15.87
CA LEU A 462 3.11 -9.56 -14.50
C LEU A 462 3.43 -10.65 -13.47
N ARG A 463 3.17 -11.92 -13.79
CA ARG A 463 3.60 -13.05 -12.94
C ARG A 463 5.13 -13.10 -12.78
N GLY A 464 5.88 -12.83 -13.85
CA GLY A 464 7.32 -12.73 -13.81
C GLY A 464 7.83 -11.59 -12.91
N GLU A 465 7.18 -10.42 -12.99
CA GLU A 465 7.54 -9.26 -12.16
C GLU A 465 7.33 -9.49 -10.67
N ILE A 466 6.34 -10.30 -10.27
CA ILE A 466 6.06 -10.58 -8.85
C ILE A 466 6.76 -11.85 -8.31
N ALA A 467 7.48 -12.59 -9.16
CA ALA A 467 8.17 -13.81 -8.77
C ALA A 467 9.60 -13.57 -8.25
N GLY A 468 10.24 -12.46 -8.65
CA GLY A 468 11.48 -11.94 -8.06
C GLY A 468 11.18 -10.75 -7.20
#